data_AF-A0A969IFB4-F1
#
_entry.id   AF-A0A969IFB4-F1
#
_cell.length_a   1.000
_cell.length_b   1.000
_cell.length_c   1.000
_cell.angle_alpha   90.00
_cell.angle_beta   90.00
_cell.angle_gamma   90.00
#
_symmetry.space_group_name_H-M   'P 1'
#
loop_
_entity.id
_entity.type
_entity.pdbx_description
1 polymer ?
#
loop_
_entity_poly.entity_id
_entity_poly.type
_entity_poly.pdbx_seq_one_letter_code
_entity_poly.pdbx_strand_id
1 'polypeptide(L)' 'MVSLTEENYLKALYRLSQDKQEITVKDIAAQLDIKMPTVNSMIKKLAEKNY' A
#
# COMPACT_ATOMS: atom_id res chain seq x y z
N MET A 1 -14.30 -3.13 10.15
CA MET A 1 -13.02 -3.45 10.82
C MET A 1 -11.94 -3.51 9.76
N VAL A 2 -10.82 -2.80 9.95
CA VAL A 2 -9.66 -2.85 9.06
C VAL A 2 -8.93 -4.17 9.33
N SER A 3 -8.60 -4.92 8.29
CA SER A 3 -7.79 -6.14 8.44
C SER A 3 -6.32 -5.77 8.71
N LEU A 4 -5.58 -6.66 9.37
CA LEU A 4 -4.15 -6.46 9.63
C LEU A 4 -3.36 -6.17 8.35
N THR A 5 -3.72 -6.83 7.24
CA THR A 5 -3.09 -6.59 5.94
C THR A 5 -3.37 -5.18 5.42
N GLU A 6 -4.61 -4.69 5.53
CA GLU A 6 -4.97 -3.33 5.12
C GLU A 6 -4.24 -2.29 5.98
N GLU A 7 -4.18 -2.50 7.29
CA GLU A 7 -3.44 -1.63 8.20
C GLU A 7 -1.95 -1.57 7.86
N ASN A 8 -1.32 -2.70 7.53
CA ASN A 8 0.09 -2.75 7.12
C ASN A 8 0.33 -1.96 5.83
N TYR A 9 -0.60 -2.03 4.86
CA TYR A 9 -0.52 -1.23 3.63
C TYR A 9 -0.65 0.27 3.90
N LEU A 10 -1.62 0.68 4.73
CA LEU A 10 -1.81 2.09 5.08
C LEU A 10 -0.57 2.65 5.81
N LYS A 11 0.02 1.87 6.72
CA LYS A 11 1.29 2.23 7.38
C LYS A 11 2.45 2.35 6.39
N ALA A 12 2.55 1.45 5.42
CA ALA A 12 3.60 1.52 4.40
C ALA A 12 3.44 2.76 3.51
N LEU A 13 2.22 3.04 3.03
CA LEU A 13 1.90 4.24 2.26
C LEU A 13 2.22 5.51 3.03
N TYR A 14 1.81 5.59 4.29
CA TYR A 14 2.09 6.75 5.14
C TYR A 14 3.59 6.96 5.38
N ARG A 15 4.37 5.89 5.59
CA ARG A 15 5.83 6.00 5.73
C ARG A 15 6.48 6.45 4.43
N LEU A 16 6.11 5.85 3.31
CA LEU A 16 6.65 6.20 1.99
C LEU A 16 6.31 7.65 1.61
N SER A 17 5.18 8.19 2.05
CA SER A 17 4.79 9.58 1.77
C SER A 17 5.61 10.61 2.55
N GLN A 18 6.27 10.22 3.65
CA GLN A 18 7.18 11.11 4.37
C GLN A 18 8.48 11.33 3.60
N ASP A 19 8.92 10.31 2.85
CA ASP A 19 10.21 10.34 2.15
C ASP A 19 10.08 10.71 0.67
N LYS A 20 8.89 10.52 0.07
CA LYS A 20 8.65 10.72 -1.36
C LYS A 20 7.38 11.53 -1.62
N GLN A 21 7.47 12.45 -2.57
CA GLN A 21 6.31 13.20 -3.07
C GLN A 21 5.33 12.32 -3.86
N GLU A 22 5.84 11.31 -4.56
CA GLU A 22 5.03 10.33 -5.30
C GLU A 22 5.41 8.91 -4.89
N ILE A 23 4.39 8.08 -4.67
CA ILE A 23 4.54 6.67 -4.30
C ILE A 23 4.10 5.82 -5.48
N THR A 24 4.96 4.90 -5.89
CA THR A 24 4.64 3.94 -6.95
C THR A 24 4.31 2.56 -6.39
N VAL A 25 3.63 1.74 -7.19
CA VAL A 25 3.37 0.31 -6.90
C VAL A 25 4.68 -0.45 -6.60
N LYS A 26 5.77 -0.08 -7.28
CA LYS A 26 7.10 -0.67 -7.06
C LYS A 26 7.65 -0.34 -5.67
N ASP A 27 7.43 0.87 -5.18
CA ASP A 27 7.88 1.29 -3.84
C ASP A 27 7.20 0.48 -2.75
N ILE A 28 5.89 0.30 -2.87
CA ILE A 28 5.08 -0.47 -1.90
C ILE A 28 5.48 -1.95 -1.93
N ALA A 29 5.70 -2.51 -3.13
CA ALA A 29 6.14 -3.88 -3.32
C ALA A 29 7.50 -4.14 -2.64
N ALA A 30 8.45 -3.22 -2.78
CA ALA A 30 9.75 -3.30 -2.11
C ALA A 30 9.63 -3.14 -0.59
N GLN A 31 8.82 -2.20 -0.12
CA GLN A 31 8.64 -1.91 1.31
C GLN A 31 7.98 -3.06 2.09
N LEU A 32 7.06 -3.78 1.45
CA LEU A 32 6.30 -4.89 2.05
C LEU A 32 6.84 -6.28 1.67
N ASP A 33 7.89 -6.34 0.84
CA ASP A 33 8.48 -7.57 0.28
C ASP A 33 7.45 -8.51 -0.36
N ILE A 34 6.68 -7.97 -1.31
CA ILE A 34 5.62 -8.69 -2.02
C ILE A 34 5.59 -8.34 -3.50
N LYS A 35 4.90 -9.16 -4.30
CA LYS A 35 4.82 -8.97 -5.76
C LYS A 35 3.93 -7.77 -6.12
N MET A 36 4.33 -7.03 -7.15
CA MET A 36 3.56 -5.89 -7.68
C MET A 36 2.08 -6.19 -8.02
N PRO A 37 1.72 -7.36 -8.59
CA PRO A 37 0.30 -7.70 -8.81
C PRO A 37 -0.51 -7.73 -7.52
N THR A 38 0.07 -8.24 -6.42
CA THR A 38 -0.57 -8.26 -5.10
C THR A 38 -0.81 -6.84 -4.58
N VAL A 39 0.15 -5.94 -4.78
CA VAL A 39 0.01 -4.51 -4.47
C VAL A 39 -1.12 -3.89 -5.27
N ASN A 40 -1.19 -4.11 -6.58
CA ASN A 40 -2.27 -3.60 -7.43
C ASN A 40 -3.65 -4.04 -6.96
N SER A 41 -3.83 -5.32 -6.64
CA SER A 41 -5.09 -5.84 -6.10
C SER A 41 -5.47 -5.19 -4.77
N MET A 42 -4.50 -5.00 -3.87
CA MET A 42 -4.77 -4.39 -2.56
C MET A 42 -5.09 -2.89 -2.68
N ILE A 43 -4.37 -2.13 -3.51
CA ILE A 43 -4.65 -0.71 -3.75
C ILE A 43 -6.06 -0.52 -4.30
N LYS A 44 -6.50 -1.35 -5.25
CA LYS A 44 -7.88 -1.34 -5.74
C LYS A 44 -8.89 -1.61 -4.62
N LYS A 45 -8.63 -2.62 -3.79
CA LYS A 45 -9.49 -2.96 -2.65
C LYS A 45 -9.57 -1.83 -1.60
N LEU A 46 -8.46 -1.14 -1.35
CA LEU A 46 -8.43 0.01 -0.45
C LEU A 46 -9.25 1.18 -1.02
N ALA A 47 -9.10 1.46 -2.32
CA ALA A 47 -9.88 2.49 -3.00
C ALA A 47 -11.38 2.19 -3.01
N GLU A 48 -11.79 0.93 -3.26
CA GLU A 48 -13.18 0.48 -3.16
C GLU A 48 -13.79 0.69 -1.76
N LYS A 49 -12.94 0.72 -0.74
CA LYS A 49 -13.31 0.99 0.66
C LYS A 49 -13.21 2.47 1.04
N ASN A 50 -12.89 3.36 0.10
CA ASN A 50 -12.67 4.79 0.30
C ASN A 50 -11.57 5.12 1.32
N TYR A 51 -10.49 4.32 1.31
CA TYR A 51 -9.23 4.66 1.97
C TYR A 51 -8.30 5.45 1.04
#